data_AF-A0A317XU35-F1
#
_entry.id   AF-A0A317XU35-F1
#
_cell.length_a   1.000
_cell.length_b   1.000
_cell.length_c   1.000
_cell.angle_alpha   90.00
_cell.angle_beta   90.00
_cell.angle_gamma   90.00
#
_symmetry.space_group_name_H-M   'P 1'
#
loop_
_entity.id
_entity.type
_entity.pdbx_description
1 polymer ?
#
loop_
_entity_poly.entity_id
_entity_poly.type
_entity_poly.pdbx_seq_one_letter_code
_entity_poly.pdbx_strand_id
1 'polypeptide(L)'
;QYCQRCKFGLRANWIQQELLSTFALTLVDEESDTTTGLASILMIPRVDSGSSGIFRVWFSSGTTRSRPLQLVWDRKSRGGFPEMKQLKQLVRDHVQPTKDLGHSDRK
;
A
#
# COMPACT_ATOMS: atom_id res chain seq x y z
N GLN A 1 -3.25 -6.50 -5.14
CA GLN A 1 -3.91 -7.45 -6.06
C GLN A 1 -4.87 -6.68 -6.96
N TYR A 2 -4.92 -6.96 -8.26
CA TYR A 2 -5.80 -6.25 -9.19
C TYR A 2 -6.28 -7.14 -10.34
N CYS A 3 -7.47 -6.84 -10.88
CA CYS A 3 -8.01 -7.50 -12.06
C CYS A 3 -7.22 -7.10 -13.32
N GLN A 4 -6.50 -8.05 -13.92
CA GLN A 4 -5.73 -7.82 -15.15
C GLN A 4 -6.65 -7.55 -16.35
N ARG A 5 -7.73 -8.34 -16.48
CA ARG A 5 -8.72 -8.23 -17.56
C ARG A 5 -9.46 -6.89 -17.56
N CYS A 6 -9.54 -6.23 -16.41
CA CYS A 6 -10.20 -4.94 -16.22
C CYS A 6 -9.29 -3.75 -16.55
N LYS A 7 -8.05 -3.99 -17.01
CA LYS A 7 -7.04 -2.95 -17.28
C LYS A 7 -6.69 -2.08 -16.06
N PHE A 8 -6.81 -2.62 -14.85
CA PHE A 8 -6.47 -1.88 -13.62
C PHE A 8 -4.96 -1.80 -13.34
N GLY A 9 -4.11 -2.41 -14.18
CA GLY A 9 -2.66 -2.43 -14.00
C GLY A 9 -2.01 -1.05 -13.96
N LEU A 10 -2.42 -0.12 -14.83
CA LEU A 10 -1.88 1.25 -14.83
C LEU A 10 -2.13 1.97 -13.50
N ARG A 11 -3.35 1.85 -12.96
CA ARG A 11 -3.69 2.44 -11.66
C ARG A 11 -2.92 1.78 -10.52
N ALA A 12 -2.75 0.46 -10.58
CA ALA A 12 -1.97 -0.26 -9.58
C ALA A 12 -0.49 0.17 -9.60
N ASN A 13 0.10 0.38 -10.79
CA ASN A 13 1.48 0.86 -10.94
C ASN A 13 1.63 2.30 -10.42
N TRP A 14 0.69 3.19 -10.73
CA TRP A 14 0.70 4.54 -10.18
C TRP A 14 0.62 4.54 -8.65
N ILE A 15 -0.27 3.74 -8.06
CA ILE A 15 -0.35 3.58 -6.60
C ILE A 15 0.95 3.04 -6.01
N GLN A 16 1.58 2.06 -6.66
CA GLN A 16 2.87 1.54 -6.23
C GLN A 16 3.94 2.63 -6.19
N GLN A 17 4.05 3.43 -7.25
CA GLN A 17 5.02 4.52 -7.34
C GLN A 17 4.77 5.58 -6.25
N GLU A 18 3.51 5.97 -6.05
CA GLU A 18 3.12 6.94 -5.01
C GLU A 18 3.45 6.46 -3.59
N LEU A 19 3.24 5.18 -3.31
CA LEU A 19 3.53 4.62 -1.98
C LEU A 19 5.02 4.45 -1.76
N LEU A 20 5.78 3.94 -2.74
CA LEU A 20 7.23 3.77 -2.61
C LEU A 20 7.95 5.12 -2.51
N SER A 21 7.49 6.16 -3.21
CA SER A 21 8.07 7.50 -3.10
C SER A 21 7.74 8.15 -1.75
N THR A 22 6.52 7.99 -1.25
CA THR A 22 6.08 8.61 0.02
C THR A 22 6.73 7.93 1.23
N PHE A 23 6.85 6.60 1.19
CA PHE A 23 7.35 5.77 2.28
C PHE A 23 8.67 5.10 1.93
N ALA A 24 9.56 5.82 1.24
CA ALA A 24 10.92 5.34 0.98
C ALA A 24 11.62 4.94 2.29
N LEU A 25 12.53 3.97 2.21
CA LEU A 25 13.29 3.55 3.38
C LEU A 25 14.15 4.71 3.88
N THR A 26 14.05 4.99 5.16
CA THR A 26 14.84 6.00 5.87
C THR A 26 15.46 5.36 7.10
N LEU A 27 16.71 5.74 7.41
CA LEU A 27 17.33 5.37 8.69
C LEU A 27 16.58 6.07 9.82
N VAL A 28 16.29 5.32 10.89
CA VAL A 28 15.73 5.85 12.13
C VAL A 28 16.85 6.45 12.97
N ASP A 29 18.01 5.80 12.95
CA ASP A 29 19.22 6.21 13.64
C ASP A 29 20.41 5.70 12.80
N GLU A 30 21.40 6.57 12.59
CA GLU A 30 22.62 6.30 11.83
C GLU A 30 23.50 5.27 12.55
N GLU A 31 23.41 5.17 13.89
CA GLU A 31 24.20 4.21 14.67
C GLU A 31 23.55 2.81 14.72
N SER A 32 22.23 2.73 14.56
CA SER A 32 21.45 1.49 14.80
C SER A 32 21.15 0.68 13.53
N ASP A 33 21.56 1.15 12.34
CA ASP A 33 21.26 0.55 11.02
C ASP A 33 19.76 0.21 10.81
N THR A 34 18.89 0.82 11.61
CA THR A 34 17.47 0.49 11.64
C THR A 34 16.75 1.36 10.65
N THR A 35 16.06 0.73 9.71
CA THR A 35 15.28 1.44 8.68
C THR A 35 13.79 1.38 8.97
N THR A 36 13.09 2.42 8.54
CA THR A 36 11.64 2.48 8.52
C THR A 36 11.15 2.86 7.13
N GLY A 37 9.98 2.36 6.72
CA GLY A 37 9.44 2.59 5.38
C GLY A 37 8.98 1.31 4.70
N LEU A 38 8.62 1.42 3.42
CA LEU A 38 8.23 0.30 2.58
C LEU A 38 9.44 -0.28 1.86
N ALA A 39 9.82 -1.50 2.23
CA ALA A 39 10.91 -2.22 1.56
C ALA A 39 10.52 -2.74 0.16
N SER A 40 9.26 -3.11 -0.04
CA SER A 40 8.78 -3.61 -1.33
C SER A 40 7.26 -3.51 -1.46
N ILE A 41 6.79 -3.55 -2.71
CA ILE A 41 5.38 -3.72 -3.06
C ILE A 41 5.27 -4.82 -4.11
N LEU A 42 4.52 -5.87 -3.80
CA LEU A 42 4.25 -6.96 -4.75
C LEU A 42 2.96 -6.69 -5.54
N MET A 43 3.12 -6.68 -6.86
CA MET A 43 2.02 -6.52 -7.82
C MET A 43 1.46 -7.89 -8.20
N ILE A 44 0.24 -8.18 -7.75
CA ILE A 44 -0.42 -9.47 -7.99
C ILE A 44 -1.57 -9.28 -8.99
N PRO A 45 -1.36 -9.55 -10.30
CA PRO A 45 -2.44 -9.59 -11.28
C PRO A 45 -3.33 -10.81 -11.05
N ARG A 46 -4.63 -10.64 -11.24
CA ARG A 46 -5.63 -11.71 -11.19
C ARG A 46 -6.32 -11.83 -12.54
N VAL A 47 -6.32 -13.04 -13.08
CA VAL A 47 -6.88 -13.34 -14.41
C VAL A 47 -8.14 -14.21 -14.33
N ASP A 48 -8.36 -14.91 -13.22
CA ASP A 48 -9.49 -15.82 -13.03
C ASP A 48 -10.85 -15.11 -13.07
N SER A 49 -11.90 -15.85 -13.41
CA SER A 49 -13.28 -15.36 -13.52
C SER A 49 -13.82 -14.82 -12.19
N GLY A 50 -13.52 -15.51 -11.09
CA GLY A 50 -13.91 -15.12 -9.72
C GLY A 50 -13.30 -13.79 -9.25
N SER A 51 -12.19 -13.37 -9.85
CA SER A 51 -11.48 -12.14 -9.52
C SER A 51 -11.88 -10.93 -10.36
N SER A 52 -13.00 -11.02 -11.10
CA SER A 52 -13.51 -9.88 -11.86
C SER A 52 -13.72 -8.64 -10.98
N GLY A 53 -13.20 -7.50 -11.43
CA GLY A 53 -13.30 -6.21 -10.75
C GLY A 53 -12.56 -6.11 -9.41
N ILE A 54 -11.70 -7.08 -9.06
CA ILE A 54 -10.92 -7.03 -7.84
C ILE A 54 -9.90 -5.89 -7.89
N PHE A 55 -9.81 -5.14 -6.80
CA PHE A 55 -8.70 -4.22 -6.55
C PHE A 55 -8.53 -4.14 -5.04
N ARG A 56 -7.49 -4.81 -4.52
CA ARG A 56 -7.22 -4.91 -3.09
C ARG A 56 -5.80 -4.50 -2.77
N VAL A 57 -5.65 -3.67 -1.75
CA VAL A 57 -4.37 -3.30 -1.16
C VAL A 57 -4.22 -4.06 0.14
N TRP A 58 -3.12 -4.79 0.26
CA TRP A 58 -2.79 -5.59 1.43
C TRP A 58 -1.50 -5.03 2.03
N PHE A 59 -1.36 -5.18 3.34
CA PHE A 59 -0.18 -4.76 4.08
C PHE A 59 0.39 -5.92 4.89
N SER A 60 1.71 -5.98 4.97
CA SER A 60 2.44 -6.96 5.78
C SER A 60 3.39 -6.21 6.71
N SER A 61 3.28 -6.47 8.01
CA SER A 61 4.19 -5.93 9.03
C SER A 61 5.14 -7.04 9.49
N GLY A 62 6.44 -6.79 9.41
CA GLY A 62 7.44 -7.54 10.17
C GLY A 62 8.41 -8.41 9.35
N THR A 63 9.58 -8.62 9.95
CA THR A 63 10.70 -9.46 9.50
C THR A 63 10.45 -10.95 9.70
N THR A 64 9.42 -11.32 10.44
CA THR A 64 9.05 -12.70 10.78
C THR A 64 7.93 -13.20 9.87
N ARG A 65 8.14 -14.35 9.23
CA ARG A 65 7.22 -15.02 8.27
C ARG A 65 5.79 -15.30 8.79
N SER A 66 5.47 -15.04 10.06
CA SER A 66 4.23 -15.49 10.72
C SER A 66 3.11 -14.45 10.84
N ARG A 67 3.28 -13.20 10.40
CA ARG A 67 2.15 -12.24 10.42
C ARG A 67 1.29 -12.36 9.15
N PRO A 68 -0.05 -12.48 9.28
CA PRO A 68 -0.94 -12.53 8.13
C PRO A 68 -1.01 -11.16 7.43
N LEU A 69 -1.30 -11.19 6.12
CA LEU A 69 -1.58 -9.99 5.34
C LEU A 69 -2.85 -9.30 5.86
N GLN A 70 -2.75 -8.00 6.14
CA GLN A 70 -3.87 -7.16 6.56
C GLN A 70 -4.49 -6.47 5.35
N LEU A 71 -5.83 -6.49 5.25
CA LEU A 71 -6.54 -5.82 4.16
C LEU A 71 -6.66 -4.32 4.47
N VAL A 72 -5.96 -3.49 3.70
CA VAL A 72 -6.00 -2.03 3.83
C VAL A 72 -7.14 -1.43 3.01
N TRP A 73 -7.35 -1.95 1.80
CA TRP A 73 -8.39 -1.46 0.90
C TRP A 73 -9.00 -2.61 0.08
N ASP A 74 -10.31 -2.59 -0.10
CA ASP A 74 -11.00 -3.39 -1.10
C ASP A 74 -12.00 -2.51 -1.85
N ARG A 75 -11.83 -2.44 -3.18
CA ARG A 75 -12.70 -1.68 -4.06
C ARG A 75 -14.16 -2.09 -3.95
N LYS A 76 -14.46 -3.38 -3.78
CA LYS A 76 -15.84 -3.86 -3.73
C LYS A 76 -16.54 -3.44 -2.44
N SER A 77 -15.86 -3.52 -1.30
CA SER A 77 -16.46 -3.14 -0.01
C SER A 77 -16.49 -1.64 0.22
N ARG A 78 -15.56 -0.88 -0.36
CA ARG A 78 -15.45 0.59 -0.21
C ARG A 78 -16.02 1.38 -1.39
N GLY A 79 -16.73 0.72 -2.30
CA GLY A 79 -17.46 1.38 -3.40
C GLY A 79 -16.58 2.05 -4.46
N GLY A 80 -15.28 1.78 -4.51
CA GLY A 80 -14.40 2.50 -5.43
C GLY A 80 -12.92 2.23 -5.22
N PHE A 81 -12.11 2.84 -6.09
CA PHE A 81 -10.67 2.89 -5.88
C PHE A 81 -10.35 3.85 -4.73
N PRO A 82 -9.25 3.63 -4.00
CA PRO A 82 -8.86 4.57 -2.97
C PRO A 82 -8.44 5.89 -3.59
N GLU A 83 -8.82 6.99 -2.93
CA GLU A 83 -8.14 8.27 -3.12
C GLU A 83 -6.74 8.20 -2.53
N MET A 84 -5.77 8.82 -3.21
CA MET A 84 -4.35 8.67 -2.84
C MET A 84 -4.06 9.17 -1.43
N LYS A 85 -4.65 10.31 -1.06
CA LYS A 85 -4.59 10.88 0.29
C LYS A 85 -4.99 9.87 1.35
N GLN A 86 -6.17 9.26 1.19
CA GLN A 86 -6.71 8.28 2.13
C GLN A 86 -5.85 7.02 2.20
N LEU A 87 -5.35 6.55 1.05
CA LEU A 87 -4.49 5.37 1.03
C LEU A 87 -3.16 5.62 1.74
N LYS A 88 -2.53 6.78 1.51
CA LYS A 88 -1.29 7.16 2.20
C LYS A 88 -1.50 7.22 3.71
N GLN A 89 -2.60 7.80 4.18
CA GLN A 89 -2.93 7.82 5.62
C GLN A 89 -3.05 6.40 6.20
N LEU A 90 -3.84 5.52 5.56
CA LEU A 90 -4.01 4.15 6.03
C LEU A 90 -2.67 3.37 6.04
N VAL A 91 -1.82 3.57 5.04
CA VAL A 91 -0.49 2.92 4.99
C VAL A 91 0.46 3.50 6.04
N ARG A 92 0.46 4.82 6.24
CA ARG A 92 1.28 5.49 7.27
C ARG A 92 1.01 4.90 8.65
N ASP A 93 -0.26 4.73 9.01
CA ASP A 93 -0.66 4.22 10.32
C ASP A 93 -0.08 2.84 10.64
N HIS A 94 0.37 2.10 9.60
CA HIS A 94 1.05 0.83 9.75
C HIS A 94 2.58 0.86 9.60
N VAL A 95 3.13 1.82 8.83
CA VAL A 95 4.56 1.85 8.45
C VAL A 95 5.34 2.92 9.20
N GLN A 96 4.80 4.14 9.29
CA GLN A 96 5.45 5.30 9.90
C GLN A 96 4.39 6.16 10.62
N PRO A 97 3.82 5.71 11.76
CA PRO A 97 2.65 6.36 12.37
C PRO A 97 2.84 7.84 12.73
N THR A 98 4.09 8.25 12.97
CA THR A 98 4.47 9.62 13.35
C THR A 98 4.87 10.50 12.16
N LYS A 99 4.91 9.98 10.94
CA LYS A 99 5.30 10.75 9.75
C LYS A 99 4.20 11.74 9.34
N ASP A 100 4.58 13.01 9.24
CA ASP A 100 3.72 14.04 8.64
C ASP A 100 3.61 13.83 7.11
N LEU A 101 2.39 13.72 6.60
CA LEU A 101 2.10 13.62 5.16
C LEU A 101 1.71 14.97 4.54
N GLY A 102 1.90 16.07 5.27
CA GLY A 102 1.66 17.44 4.82
C GLY A 102 0.21 17.64 4.39
N HIS A 103 0.00 17.99 3.12
CA HIS A 103 -1.34 18.20 2.56
C HIS A 103 -2.24 16.97 2.65
N SER A 104 -1.68 15.76 2.76
CA SER A 104 -2.50 14.56 2.92
C SER A 104 -3.11 14.43 4.32
N ASP A 105 -2.55 15.09 5.34
CA ASP A 105 -3.08 15.06 6.71
C ASP A 105 -4.06 16.19 7.03
N ARG A 106 -4.05 17.24 6.21
CA ARG A 106 -4.97 18.37 6.34
C ARG A 106 -6.26 18.05 5.61
N LYS A 107 -7.40 18.58 6.07
CA LYS A 107 -8.71 18.36 5.44
C LYS A 107 -8.75 18.88 4.01
#